data_AF-A0A8S9DQ37-F1
#
_entry.id   AF-A0A8S9DQ37-F1
#
_cell.length_a   1.000
_cell.length_b   1.000
_cell.length_c   1.000
_cell.angle_alpha   90.00
_cell.angle_beta   90.00
_cell.angle_gamma   90.00
#
_symmetry.space_group_name_H-M   'P 1'
#
loop_
_entity.id
_entity.type
_entity.pdbx_description
1 polymer ?
#
loop_
_entity_poly.entity_id
_entity_poly.type
_entity_poly.pdbx_seq_one_letter_code
_entity_poly.pdbx_strand_id
1 'polypeptide(L)'
;MIGGKLFETKNGAETWTHLDTGCLDTIWSFALSPVDSNLFFLVQSGVDPKNTCKNGVYSSNDGGTVWEYTNLEGDYFSNLTFSPISGASIYVATHRKLYRSDDVGKTWVLAAEKNLGNFSINLQAENKLYGTDWGKLLISENGGKSWQETKILNESINIFSSLDGEGMILGSQKGGIQISEDSGKTWALINNGLGADQMDLTPDPYHTKMLFAYKRDDGIFWENLYQSQDGGKTWRLINEKGRGIGFDADGETIYRAGDGLLLSTNQGTTWSKVPYRLWDFTTGFSVNPFVSGNLFIAAWPDNRPDLKCNTCLFTSTDKGQSWTEIAGENGLNGTLYWGKKYQYVYGKGMSSDSGITWQPCGQMEYRSSTSRVSPIAIDPRDDRVLFIATMGGGILKSTDACRYWYPVNTGLESLNVNSIVLDPNSPDTLYAGTDGGAYISQNAGETWSLISDGLLGVNVVYTIAIDPLDSTVYASTPYGIFTLEEK
;
A
#
# COMPACT_ATOMS: atom_id res chain seq x y z
N MET A 1 -10.44 0.26 5.42
CA MET A 1 -11.08 -0.03 6.72
C MET A 1 -10.00 -0.50 7.65
N ILE A 2 -9.87 0.14 8.81
CA ILE A 2 -8.79 -0.16 9.70
C ILE A 2 -9.12 0.10 11.16
N GLY A 3 -8.67 -0.80 12.04
CA GLY A 3 -9.00 -0.74 13.46
C GLY A 3 -10.51 -0.79 13.69
N GLY A 4 -11.27 -1.34 12.74
CA GLY A 4 -12.74 -1.33 12.77
C GLY A 4 -13.40 -0.04 12.27
N LYS A 5 -12.66 0.94 11.74
CA LYS A 5 -13.16 2.24 11.24
C LYS A 5 -13.08 2.37 9.72
N LEU A 6 -13.92 3.24 9.14
CA LEU A 6 -13.98 3.47 7.69
C LEU A 6 -13.33 4.80 7.29
N PHE A 7 -12.55 4.77 6.21
CA PHE A 7 -11.84 5.93 5.69
C PHE A 7 -12.04 5.99 4.18
N GLU A 8 -12.29 7.19 3.67
CA GLU A 8 -12.47 7.48 2.25
C GLU A 8 -11.26 8.26 1.72
N THR A 9 -10.81 7.92 0.51
CA THR A 9 -9.89 8.75 -0.26
C THR A 9 -10.50 9.08 -1.63
N LYS A 10 -10.41 10.34 -2.05
CA LYS A 10 -10.87 10.81 -3.37
C LYS A 10 -9.74 11.12 -4.33
N ASN A 11 -8.50 10.91 -3.89
CA ASN A 11 -7.29 11.35 -4.58
C ASN A 11 -6.22 10.25 -4.61
N GLY A 12 -6.63 9.00 -4.77
CA GLY A 12 -5.70 7.89 -4.94
C GLY A 12 -4.85 7.60 -3.70
N ALA A 13 -5.46 7.65 -2.51
CA ALA A 13 -4.83 7.39 -1.21
C ALA A 13 -3.79 8.43 -0.75
N GLU A 14 -3.76 9.62 -1.36
CA GLU A 14 -2.91 10.72 -0.90
C GLU A 14 -3.41 11.29 0.44
N THR A 15 -4.72 11.48 0.57
CA THR A 15 -5.35 11.88 1.83
C THR A 15 -6.53 10.97 2.09
N TRP A 16 -6.75 10.66 3.36
CA TRP A 16 -7.97 10.00 3.77
C TRP A 16 -8.81 10.91 4.65
N THR A 17 -10.12 10.69 4.59
CA THR A 17 -11.09 11.32 5.47
C THR A 17 -11.74 10.21 6.25
N HIS A 18 -11.64 10.26 7.57
CA HIS A 18 -12.41 9.37 8.43
C HIS A 18 -13.89 9.62 8.19
N LEU A 19 -14.62 8.57 7.79
CA LEU A 19 -16.07 8.62 7.69
C LEU A 19 -16.61 8.31 9.09
N ASP A 20 -17.31 9.26 9.71
CA ASP A 20 -17.95 9.03 11.00
C ASP A 20 -19.05 7.97 10.85
N THR A 21 -18.74 6.76 11.29
CA THR A 21 -19.65 5.62 11.24
C THR A 21 -20.50 5.50 12.52
N GLY A 22 -20.53 6.54 13.36
CA GLY A 22 -21.33 6.58 14.58
C GLY A 22 -20.86 5.56 15.61
N CYS A 23 -21.73 4.63 16.00
CA CYS A 23 -21.36 3.55 16.94
C CYS A 23 -20.69 2.34 16.30
N LEU A 24 -20.39 2.38 15.00
CA LEU A 24 -19.77 1.27 14.29
C LEU A 24 -18.26 1.21 14.54
N ASP A 25 -17.86 0.59 15.65
CA ASP A 25 -16.47 0.54 16.10
C ASP A 25 -15.76 -0.79 15.79
N THR A 26 -16.48 -1.79 15.30
CA THR A 26 -15.95 -3.14 14.98
C THR A 26 -16.39 -3.59 13.60
N ILE A 27 -16.17 -2.72 12.61
CA ILE A 27 -16.41 -3.06 11.21
C ILE A 27 -15.40 -4.17 10.83
N TRP A 28 -15.93 -5.29 10.34
CA TRP A 28 -15.12 -6.46 10.00
C TRP A 28 -14.89 -6.60 8.49
N SER A 29 -15.90 -6.25 7.69
CA SER A 29 -15.82 -6.25 6.23
C SER A 29 -16.73 -5.14 5.66
N PHE A 30 -16.32 -4.58 4.51
CA PHE A 30 -17.07 -3.55 3.80
C PHE A 30 -17.07 -3.85 2.31
N ALA A 31 -18.12 -3.41 1.63
CA ALA A 31 -18.19 -3.48 0.18
C ALA A 31 -18.86 -2.22 -0.37
N LEU A 32 -18.21 -1.62 -1.36
CA LEU A 32 -18.74 -0.54 -2.19
C LEU A 32 -19.50 -1.15 -3.36
N SER A 33 -20.65 -0.57 -3.70
CA SER A 33 -21.40 -0.98 -4.89
C SER A 33 -20.59 -0.69 -6.15
N PRO A 34 -20.45 -1.66 -7.07
CA PRO A 34 -19.73 -1.46 -8.32
C PRO A 34 -20.48 -0.55 -9.30
N VAL A 35 -21.76 -0.25 -9.04
CA VAL A 35 -22.62 0.54 -9.94
C VAL A 35 -23.14 1.84 -9.33
N ASP A 36 -22.90 2.07 -8.04
CA ASP A 36 -23.30 3.29 -7.33
C ASP A 36 -22.26 3.66 -6.27
N SER A 37 -21.52 4.75 -6.50
CA SER A 37 -20.44 5.18 -5.61
C SER A 37 -20.90 5.68 -4.24
N ASN A 38 -22.21 5.95 -4.05
CA ASN A 38 -22.76 6.38 -2.77
C ASN A 38 -23.29 5.22 -1.93
N LEU A 39 -23.32 4.02 -2.51
CA LEU A 39 -23.90 2.84 -1.89
C LEU A 39 -22.81 1.92 -1.37
N PHE A 40 -22.82 1.64 -0.07
CA PHE A 40 -21.97 0.63 0.53
C PHE A 40 -22.66 -0.08 1.67
N PHE A 41 -22.12 -1.26 1.92
CA PHE A 41 -22.50 -2.10 3.03
C PHE A 41 -21.29 -2.34 3.91
N LEU A 42 -21.56 -2.45 5.20
CA LEU A 42 -20.64 -2.81 6.24
C LEU A 42 -21.20 -4.01 6.99
N VAL A 43 -20.33 -4.85 7.49
CA VAL A 43 -20.69 -5.82 8.52
C VAL A 43 -19.97 -5.49 9.82
N GLN A 44 -20.75 -5.35 10.88
CA GLN A 44 -20.25 -5.19 12.23
C GLN A 44 -20.20 -6.55 12.92
N SER A 45 -19.06 -6.86 13.51
CA SER A 45 -18.85 -8.09 14.24
C SER A 45 -17.87 -7.89 15.40
N GLY A 46 -18.36 -8.06 16.63
CA GLY A 46 -17.53 -7.98 17.82
C GLY A 46 -18.28 -8.37 19.10
N VAL A 47 -17.54 -8.65 20.16
CA VAL A 47 -18.09 -8.94 21.51
C VAL A 47 -17.76 -7.82 22.50
N ASP A 48 -17.38 -6.64 22.00
CA ASP A 48 -16.96 -5.53 22.84
C ASP A 48 -18.15 -5.05 23.71
N PRO A 49 -18.05 -5.17 25.06
CA PRO A 49 -19.10 -4.74 25.97
C PRO A 49 -19.41 -3.24 25.89
N LYS A 50 -18.50 -2.42 25.34
CA LYS A 50 -18.68 -1.00 25.12
C LYS A 50 -19.39 -0.67 23.80
N ASN A 51 -19.52 -1.65 22.90
CA ASN A 51 -20.12 -1.43 21.59
C ASN A 51 -21.63 -1.19 21.73
N THR A 52 -22.07 -0.02 21.26
CA THR A 52 -23.48 0.39 21.34
C THR A 52 -24.27 -0.01 20.10
N CYS A 53 -23.59 -0.30 18.99
CA CYS A 53 -24.18 -0.83 17.75
C CYS A 53 -24.27 -2.38 17.80
N LYS A 54 -25.30 -2.94 17.18
CA LYS A 54 -25.52 -4.40 17.14
C LYS A 54 -24.62 -5.05 16.09
N ASN A 55 -24.24 -6.32 16.30
CA ASN A 55 -23.67 -7.12 15.22
C ASN A 55 -24.70 -7.30 14.12
N GLY A 56 -24.29 -7.12 12.87
CA GLY A 56 -25.21 -7.17 11.74
C GLY A 56 -24.70 -6.46 10.51
N VAL A 57 -25.63 -6.23 9.58
CA VAL A 57 -25.35 -5.56 8.31
C VAL A 57 -25.82 -4.12 8.41
N TYR A 58 -24.99 -3.20 7.93
CA TYR A 58 -25.31 -1.79 7.85
C TYR A 58 -25.17 -1.33 6.41
N SER A 59 -26.12 -0.54 5.92
CA SER A 59 -26.09 0.02 4.57
C SER A 59 -26.14 1.54 4.61
N SER A 60 -25.40 2.18 3.72
CA SER A 60 -25.51 3.61 3.47
C SER A 60 -25.67 3.83 1.97
N ASN A 61 -26.51 4.79 1.61
CA ASN A 61 -26.88 5.18 0.25
C ASN A 61 -26.49 6.63 -0.06
N ASP A 62 -25.70 7.27 0.82
CA ASP A 62 -25.40 8.70 0.79
C ASP A 62 -23.92 9.03 0.98
N GLY A 63 -23.03 8.10 0.65
CA GLY A 63 -21.60 8.40 0.80
C GLY A 63 -21.08 8.21 2.23
N GLY A 64 -21.82 7.52 3.10
CA GLY A 64 -21.31 6.98 4.38
C GLY A 64 -21.69 7.86 5.56
N THR A 65 -22.65 8.75 5.33
CA THR A 65 -23.10 9.76 6.28
C THR A 65 -24.23 9.21 7.14
N VAL A 66 -25.14 8.43 6.55
CA VAL A 66 -26.26 7.78 7.25
C VAL A 66 -26.21 6.26 7.06
N TRP A 67 -26.37 5.53 8.16
CA TRP A 67 -26.34 4.07 8.20
C TRP A 67 -27.68 3.49 8.63
N GLU A 68 -28.20 2.57 7.83
CA GLU A 68 -29.40 1.78 8.12
C GLU A 68 -29.02 0.37 8.57
N TYR A 69 -29.56 -0.06 9.72
CA TYR A 69 -29.28 -1.38 10.30
C TYR A 69 -30.23 -2.45 9.77
N THR A 70 -29.67 -3.57 9.33
CA THR A 70 -30.40 -4.80 9.01
C THR A 70 -29.94 -5.94 9.91
N ASN A 71 -30.88 -6.50 10.65
CA ASN A 71 -30.64 -7.65 11.51
C ASN A 71 -30.71 -8.95 10.72
N LEU A 72 -29.60 -9.67 10.62
CA LEU A 72 -29.55 -11.05 10.15
C LEU A 72 -29.23 -11.98 11.33
N GLU A 73 -29.68 -13.22 11.27
CA GLU A 73 -29.40 -14.19 12.34
C GLU A 73 -27.96 -14.68 12.24
N GLY A 74 -27.18 -14.54 13.32
CA GLY A 74 -25.80 -14.98 13.41
C GLY A 74 -25.02 -14.18 14.45
N ASP A 75 -24.06 -14.85 15.10
CA ASP A 75 -23.34 -14.25 16.23
C ASP A 75 -22.09 -13.47 15.80
N TYR A 76 -21.60 -13.73 14.58
CA TYR A 76 -20.35 -13.18 14.06
C TYR A 76 -20.41 -13.05 12.54
N PHE A 77 -20.14 -11.86 12.00
CA PHE A 77 -20.15 -11.56 10.56
C PHE A 77 -18.71 -11.45 10.05
N SER A 78 -18.38 -12.08 8.92
CA SER A 78 -16.99 -12.24 8.48
C SER A 78 -16.65 -11.63 7.13
N ASN A 79 -17.54 -11.72 6.14
CA ASN A 79 -17.26 -11.19 4.80
C ASN A 79 -18.56 -10.71 4.17
N LEU A 80 -18.47 -9.62 3.42
CA LEU A 80 -19.55 -9.10 2.60
C LEU A 80 -18.99 -8.69 1.24
N THR A 81 -19.71 -8.99 0.17
CA THR A 81 -19.33 -8.57 -1.17
C THR A 81 -20.53 -8.38 -2.08
N PHE A 82 -20.43 -7.40 -2.98
CA PHE A 82 -21.38 -7.19 -4.07
C PHE A 82 -21.07 -8.13 -5.22
N SER A 83 -22.12 -8.53 -5.94
CA SER A 83 -21.97 -9.06 -7.27
C SER A 83 -21.28 -8.03 -8.17
N PRO A 84 -20.11 -8.33 -8.74
CA PRO A 84 -19.41 -7.42 -9.63
C PRO A 84 -20.11 -7.27 -10.99
N ILE A 85 -21.15 -8.08 -11.26
CA ILE A 85 -21.85 -8.13 -12.55
C ILE A 85 -23.07 -7.21 -12.52
N SER A 86 -23.98 -7.44 -11.58
CA SER A 86 -25.22 -6.68 -11.49
C SER A 86 -25.10 -5.46 -10.59
N GLY A 87 -24.21 -5.51 -9.59
CA GLY A 87 -24.19 -4.59 -8.45
C GLY A 87 -25.46 -4.66 -7.57
N ALA A 88 -26.42 -5.54 -7.89
CA ALA A 88 -27.70 -5.65 -7.21
C ALA A 88 -27.73 -6.78 -6.19
N SER A 89 -27.05 -7.89 -6.48
CA SER A 89 -26.94 -8.99 -5.52
C SER A 89 -25.81 -8.75 -4.53
N ILE A 90 -26.08 -9.07 -3.26
CA ILE A 90 -25.13 -8.91 -2.15
C ILE A 90 -25.07 -10.20 -1.37
N TYR A 91 -23.88 -10.61 -0.96
CA TYR A 91 -23.67 -11.78 -0.12
C TYR A 91 -23.04 -11.38 1.20
N VAL A 92 -23.52 -11.98 2.30
CA VAL A 92 -23.00 -11.78 3.66
C VAL A 92 -22.75 -13.14 4.29
N ALA A 93 -21.50 -13.42 4.64
CA ALA A 93 -21.14 -14.57 5.44
C ALA A 93 -21.15 -14.23 6.93
N THR A 94 -21.75 -15.12 7.71
CA THR A 94 -21.68 -15.14 9.16
C THR A 94 -21.03 -16.46 9.61
N HIS A 95 -20.75 -16.58 10.91
CA HIS A 95 -20.39 -17.84 11.50
C HIS A 95 -21.53 -18.84 11.29
N ARG A 96 -21.29 -19.79 10.37
CA ARG A 96 -22.18 -20.89 9.95
C ARG A 96 -23.33 -20.52 9.01
N LYS A 97 -23.50 -19.28 8.55
CA LYS A 97 -24.56 -18.95 7.59
C LYS A 97 -24.04 -18.07 6.45
N LEU A 98 -24.66 -18.21 5.28
CA LEU A 98 -24.50 -17.32 4.15
C LEU A 98 -25.87 -16.74 3.79
N TYR A 99 -25.96 -15.42 3.76
CA TYR A 99 -27.13 -14.69 3.32
C TYR A 99 -26.90 -14.08 1.95
N ARG A 100 -28.00 -13.93 1.22
CA ARG A 100 -28.05 -13.27 -0.09
C ARG A 100 -29.18 -12.25 -0.11
N SER A 101 -28.92 -11.10 -0.70
CA SER A 101 -29.94 -10.17 -1.18
C SER A 101 -29.85 -10.07 -2.70
N ASP A 102 -30.98 -9.88 -3.38
CA ASP A 102 -31.07 -9.67 -4.84
C ASP A 102 -31.67 -8.30 -5.20
N ASP A 103 -31.95 -7.48 -4.19
CA ASP A 103 -32.61 -6.20 -4.29
C ASP A 103 -31.88 -5.11 -3.51
N VAL A 104 -30.54 -5.19 -3.52
CA VAL A 104 -29.65 -4.21 -2.91
C VAL A 104 -29.86 -4.08 -1.40
N GLY A 105 -29.96 -5.22 -0.71
CA GLY A 105 -30.08 -5.29 0.74
C GLY A 105 -31.47 -5.00 1.30
N LYS A 106 -32.50 -4.77 0.46
CA LYS A 106 -33.88 -4.51 0.94
C LYS A 106 -34.51 -5.77 1.53
N THR A 107 -34.26 -6.92 0.92
CA THR A 107 -34.66 -8.24 1.43
C THR A 107 -33.47 -9.19 1.43
N TRP A 108 -33.45 -10.08 2.42
CA TRP A 108 -32.40 -11.06 2.61
C TRP A 108 -32.98 -12.46 2.73
N VAL A 109 -32.32 -13.42 2.09
CA VAL A 109 -32.63 -14.85 2.18
C VAL A 109 -31.42 -15.60 2.73
N LEU A 110 -31.68 -16.57 3.61
CA LEU A 110 -30.65 -17.53 4.02
C LEU A 110 -30.32 -18.42 2.82
N ALA A 111 -29.14 -18.22 2.22
CA ALA A 111 -28.69 -19.01 1.08
C ALA A 111 -28.25 -20.41 1.53
N ALA A 112 -27.49 -20.50 2.64
CA ALA A 112 -27.11 -21.78 3.24
C ALA A 112 -26.68 -21.66 4.71
N GLU A 113 -26.81 -22.77 5.44
CA GLU A 113 -26.12 -22.99 6.72
C GLU A 113 -24.74 -23.60 6.48
N LYS A 114 -23.76 -22.74 6.20
CA LYS A 114 -22.38 -23.13 5.89
C LYS A 114 -21.40 -22.22 6.61
N ASN A 115 -20.37 -22.80 7.22
CA ASN A 115 -19.25 -22.03 7.75
C ASN A 115 -18.24 -21.78 6.63
N LEU A 116 -17.96 -20.51 6.33
CA LEU A 116 -16.99 -20.11 5.31
C LEU A 116 -15.94 -19.21 6.00
N GLY A 117 -14.67 -19.58 5.88
CA GLY A 117 -13.56 -18.76 6.35
C GLY A 117 -13.40 -17.50 5.51
N ASN A 118 -13.52 -17.65 4.18
CA ASN A 118 -13.60 -16.56 3.22
C ASN A 118 -14.42 -17.02 1.99
N PHE A 119 -14.96 -16.10 1.20
CA PHE A 119 -15.65 -16.43 -0.05
C PHE A 119 -15.57 -15.30 -1.09
N SER A 120 -15.79 -15.64 -2.35
CA SER A 120 -15.97 -14.70 -3.46
C SER A 120 -17.06 -15.11 -4.42
N ILE A 121 -17.55 -14.11 -5.16
CA ILE A 121 -18.45 -14.27 -6.30
C ILE A 121 -17.61 -14.35 -7.58
N ASN A 122 -17.97 -15.23 -8.49
CA ASN A 122 -17.37 -15.28 -9.81
C ASN A 122 -17.70 -14.02 -10.63
N LEU A 123 -16.72 -13.48 -11.36
CA LEU A 123 -16.86 -12.22 -12.08
C LEU A 123 -17.79 -12.27 -13.31
N GLN A 124 -18.18 -13.45 -13.80
CA GLN A 124 -19.08 -13.64 -14.95
C GLN A 124 -20.35 -14.45 -14.64
N ALA A 125 -20.42 -15.09 -13.48
CA ALA A 125 -21.58 -15.84 -13.03
C ALA A 125 -21.94 -15.48 -11.59
N GLU A 126 -22.93 -14.60 -11.41
CA GLU A 126 -23.37 -14.08 -10.11
C GLU A 126 -23.83 -15.16 -9.13
N ASN A 127 -24.37 -16.27 -9.65
CA ASN A 127 -24.77 -17.42 -8.85
C ASN A 127 -23.62 -18.39 -8.54
N LYS A 128 -22.40 -18.10 -9.01
CA LYS A 128 -21.26 -18.96 -8.79
C LYS A 128 -20.37 -18.39 -7.70
N LEU A 129 -20.18 -19.16 -6.63
CA LEU A 129 -19.42 -18.76 -5.46
C LEU A 129 -18.26 -19.72 -5.20
N TYR A 130 -17.16 -19.17 -4.72
CA TYR A 130 -16.02 -19.91 -4.21
C TYR A 130 -15.88 -19.61 -2.72
N GLY A 131 -15.75 -20.62 -1.88
CA GLY A 131 -15.58 -20.48 -0.45
C GLY A 131 -14.45 -21.33 0.08
N THR A 132 -13.86 -20.94 1.20
CA THR A 132 -12.83 -21.73 1.90
C THR A 132 -13.33 -22.22 3.25
N ASP A 133 -12.92 -23.43 3.63
CA ASP A 133 -13.21 -24.03 4.94
C ASP A 133 -12.01 -24.87 5.40
N TRP A 134 -11.17 -24.31 6.29
CA TRP A 134 -9.99 -24.98 6.87
C TRP A 134 -9.10 -25.72 5.85
N GLY A 135 -8.80 -25.07 4.72
CA GLY A 135 -7.96 -25.63 3.64
C GLY A 135 -8.72 -26.37 2.54
N LYS A 136 -10.05 -26.44 2.62
CA LYS A 136 -10.91 -26.96 1.54
C LYS A 136 -11.43 -25.83 0.68
N LEU A 137 -11.58 -26.09 -0.62
CA LEU A 137 -12.37 -25.23 -1.52
C LEU A 137 -13.77 -25.80 -1.67
N LEU A 138 -14.74 -24.91 -1.54
CA LEU A 138 -16.15 -25.15 -1.72
C LEU A 138 -16.62 -24.34 -2.93
N ILE A 139 -17.34 -24.98 -3.84
CA ILE A 139 -17.90 -24.33 -5.03
C ILE A 139 -19.42 -24.41 -4.96
N SER A 140 -20.09 -23.29 -5.15
CA SER A 140 -21.53 -23.25 -5.38
C SER A 140 -21.81 -22.75 -6.79
N GLU A 141 -22.74 -23.39 -7.51
CA GLU A 141 -23.17 -22.99 -8.86
C GLU A 141 -24.58 -22.36 -8.85
N ASN A 142 -25.21 -22.22 -7.68
CA ASN A 142 -26.61 -21.83 -7.53
C ASN A 142 -26.84 -20.79 -6.42
N GLY A 143 -25.85 -19.91 -6.25
CA GLY A 143 -25.90 -18.74 -5.41
C GLY A 143 -25.78 -19.08 -3.93
N GLY A 144 -24.99 -20.09 -3.60
CA GLY A 144 -24.73 -20.53 -2.24
C GLY A 144 -25.71 -21.58 -1.71
N LYS A 145 -26.74 -21.98 -2.48
CA LYS A 145 -27.78 -22.93 -2.01
C LYS A 145 -27.26 -24.34 -1.81
N SER A 146 -26.32 -24.78 -2.64
CA SER A 146 -25.60 -26.04 -2.47
C SER A 146 -24.13 -25.88 -2.77
N TRP A 147 -23.30 -26.68 -2.11
CA TRP A 147 -21.84 -26.61 -2.20
C TRP A 147 -21.26 -27.96 -2.55
N GLN A 148 -20.40 -27.98 -3.55
CA GLN A 148 -19.54 -29.11 -3.85
C GLN A 148 -18.18 -28.86 -3.21
N GLU A 149 -17.73 -29.79 -2.37
CA GLU A 149 -16.36 -29.80 -1.89
C GLU A 149 -15.44 -30.29 -3.00
N THR A 150 -14.39 -29.53 -3.25
CA THR A 150 -13.34 -29.94 -4.17
C THR A 150 -12.09 -30.20 -3.35
N LYS A 151 -11.55 -31.41 -3.48
CA LYS A 151 -10.33 -31.77 -2.77
C LYS A 151 -9.17 -31.02 -3.41
N ILE A 152 -8.74 -29.96 -2.75
CA ILE A 152 -7.46 -29.33 -3.02
C ILE A 152 -6.38 -30.13 -2.31
N LEU A 153 -5.23 -30.26 -2.97
CA LEU A 153 -4.10 -31.05 -2.53
C LEU A 153 -3.62 -30.59 -1.14
N ASN A 154 -3.88 -31.43 -0.12
CA ASN A 154 -3.25 -31.58 1.21
C ASN A 154 -2.82 -30.35 2.08
N GLU A 155 -3.01 -29.08 1.71
CA GLU A 155 -2.58 -27.92 2.53
C GLU A 155 -3.53 -26.69 2.46
N SER A 156 -3.39 -25.77 3.42
CA SER A 156 -4.23 -24.57 3.60
C SER A 156 -3.97 -23.47 2.57
N ILE A 157 -5.01 -22.94 1.91
CA ILE A 157 -4.93 -21.76 1.03
C ILE A 157 -5.21 -20.49 1.83
N ASN A 158 -4.37 -19.46 1.66
CA ASN A 158 -4.51 -18.17 2.36
C ASN A 158 -5.14 -17.06 1.51
N ILE A 159 -5.05 -17.11 0.17
CA ILE A 159 -5.49 -16.04 -0.74
C ILE A 159 -6.09 -16.67 -2.01
N PHE A 160 -7.23 -16.17 -2.48
CA PHE A 160 -7.76 -16.47 -3.80
C PHE A 160 -7.97 -15.16 -4.58
N SER A 161 -7.74 -15.16 -5.89
CA SER A 161 -8.17 -14.08 -6.78
C SER A 161 -8.73 -14.67 -8.07
N SER A 162 -9.85 -14.12 -8.56
CA SER A 162 -10.40 -14.41 -9.88
C SER A 162 -10.02 -13.27 -10.82
N LEU A 163 -9.22 -13.56 -11.85
CA LEU A 163 -8.54 -12.53 -12.63
C LEU A 163 -9.20 -12.16 -13.96
N ASP A 164 -10.13 -12.99 -14.46
CA ASP A 164 -10.68 -12.81 -15.81
C ASP A 164 -12.14 -13.24 -15.98
N GLY A 165 -12.78 -13.74 -14.93
CA GLY A 165 -14.15 -14.23 -15.01
C GLY A 165 -14.34 -15.49 -15.87
N GLU A 166 -13.28 -16.03 -16.49
CA GLU A 166 -13.32 -17.27 -17.28
C GLU A 166 -13.15 -18.53 -16.40
N GLY A 167 -13.12 -18.36 -15.07
CA GLY A 167 -13.01 -19.46 -14.11
C GLY A 167 -11.61 -19.66 -13.55
N MET A 168 -10.70 -18.70 -13.76
CA MET A 168 -9.34 -18.75 -13.24
C MET A 168 -9.28 -18.38 -11.76
N ILE A 169 -8.66 -19.23 -10.94
CA ILE A 169 -8.43 -18.98 -9.51
C ILE A 169 -6.96 -19.26 -9.19
N LEU A 170 -6.28 -18.30 -8.55
CA LEU A 170 -4.91 -18.47 -8.06
C LEU A 170 -4.86 -18.65 -6.55
N GLY A 171 -4.05 -19.60 -6.08
CA GLY A 171 -3.71 -19.75 -4.67
C GLY A 171 -2.21 -19.95 -4.49
N SER A 172 -1.61 -19.28 -3.50
CA SER A 172 -0.20 -19.43 -3.12
C SER A 172 -0.03 -20.25 -1.83
N GLN A 173 0.99 -21.11 -1.80
CA GLN A 173 1.37 -21.94 -0.64
C GLN A 173 2.90 -22.11 -0.56
N LYS A 174 3.40 -22.78 0.48
CA LYS A 174 4.80 -23.28 0.55
C LYS A 174 5.20 -24.12 -0.67
N GLY A 175 4.22 -24.69 -1.37
CA GLY A 175 4.40 -25.43 -2.61
C GLY A 175 4.37 -24.59 -3.89
N GLY A 176 4.25 -23.25 -3.85
CA GLY A 176 4.21 -22.37 -5.03
C GLY A 176 2.81 -21.90 -5.44
N ILE A 177 2.59 -21.63 -6.73
CA ILE A 177 1.32 -21.08 -7.28
C ILE A 177 0.48 -22.20 -7.88
N GLN A 178 -0.81 -22.23 -7.58
CA GLN A 178 -1.77 -23.14 -8.19
C GLN A 178 -2.82 -22.37 -8.97
N ILE A 179 -3.22 -22.92 -10.11
CA ILE A 179 -4.31 -22.41 -10.93
C ILE A 179 -5.43 -23.43 -11.02
N SER A 180 -6.64 -22.94 -11.17
CA SER A 180 -7.75 -23.71 -11.72
C SER A 180 -8.32 -22.97 -12.92
N GLU A 181 -8.50 -23.63 -14.06
CA GLU A 181 -9.07 -23.03 -15.29
C GLU A 181 -10.53 -23.44 -15.54
N ASP A 182 -11.04 -24.40 -14.77
CA ASP A 182 -12.40 -24.93 -14.90
C ASP A 182 -13.26 -24.52 -13.72
N SER A 183 -12.99 -23.33 -13.17
CA SER A 183 -13.69 -22.76 -12.04
C SER A 183 -13.56 -23.59 -10.75
N GLY A 184 -12.35 -23.98 -10.41
CA GLY A 184 -12.03 -24.67 -9.16
C GLY A 184 -12.23 -26.19 -9.19
N LYS A 185 -12.74 -26.79 -10.28
CA LYS A 185 -13.06 -28.23 -10.33
C LYS A 185 -11.81 -29.10 -10.41
N THR A 186 -10.81 -28.65 -11.16
CA THR A 186 -9.47 -29.24 -11.23
C THR A 186 -8.43 -28.17 -10.98
N TRP A 187 -7.32 -28.60 -10.37
CA TRP A 187 -6.22 -27.72 -9.97
C TRP A 187 -4.93 -28.22 -10.58
N ALA A 188 -4.17 -27.30 -11.15
CA ALA A 188 -2.84 -27.54 -11.65
C ALA A 188 -1.84 -26.72 -10.83
N LEU A 189 -0.79 -27.38 -10.34
CA LEU A 189 0.35 -26.69 -9.75
C LEU A 189 1.13 -26.03 -10.89
N ILE A 190 1.20 -24.70 -10.87
CA ILE A 190 1.94 -23.92 -11.85
C ILE A 190 3.16 -23.32 -11.17
N ASN A 191 4.11 -24.21 -10.91
CA ASN A 191 5.42 -23.86 -10.39
C ASN A 191 6.43 -23.54 -11.49
N ASN A 192 6.00 -23.39 -12.75
CA ASN A 192 6.79 -23.17 -13.99
C ASN A 192 8.12 -22.40 -13.80
N GLY A 193 9.14 -23.05 -13.22
CA GLY A 193 10.42 -22.45 -12.82
C GLY A 193 10.46 -21.68 -11.49
N LEU A 194 9.32 -21.36 -10.87
CA LEU A 194 9.22 -20.57 -9.62
C LEU A 194 9.78 -21.30 -8.39
N GLY A 195 9.72 -22.63 -8.35
CA GLY A 195 10.15 -23.42 -7.19
C GLY A 195 9.13 -23.39 -6.03
N ALA A 196 9.51 -23.93 -4.88
CA ALA A 196 8.66 -24.07 -3.69
C ALA A 196 9.23 -23.21 -2.55
N ASP A 197 9.00 -21.90 -2.60
CA ASP A 197 9.53 -20.93 -1.64
C ASP A 197 8.53 -19.76 -1.42
N GLN A 198 8.84 -18.85 -0.49
CA GLN A 198 7.99 -17.68 -0.21
C GLN A 198 7.99 -16.74 -1.43
N MET A 199 6.79 -16.38 -1.89
CA MET A 199 6.59 -15.55 -3.07
C MET A 199 5.59 -14.44 -2.79
N ASP A 200 5.92 -13.23 -3.25
CA ASP A 200 4.98 -12.12 -3.31
C ASP A 200 4.41 -12.00 -4.71
N LEU A 201 3.08 -11.98 -4.81
CA LEU A 201 2.32 -11.83 -6.04
C LEU A 201 1.75 -10.42 -6.13
N THR A 202 1.99 -9.75 -7.24
CA THR A 202 1.47 -8.40 -7.50
C THR A 202 0.82 -8.35 -8.88
N PRO A 203 -0.47 -8.03 -8.98
CA PRO A 203 -1.09 -7.77 -10.28
C PRO A 203 -0.61 -6.43 -10.83
N ASP A 204 -0.58 -6.31 -12.15
CA ASP A 204 -0.53 -5.01 -12.81
C ASP A 204 -1.85 -4.26 -12.52
N PRO A 205 -1.80 -3.02 -12.00
CA PRO A 205 -3.01 -2.26 -11.69
C PRO A 205 -3.86 -1.91 -12.92
N TYR A 206 -3.30 -1.96 -14.13
CA TYR A 206 -3.96 -1.62 -15.39
C TYR A 206 -4.32 -2.85 -16.24
N HIS A 207 -3.72 -4.02 -15.97
CA HIS A 207 -3.87 -5.22 -16.81
C HIS A 207 -4.13 -6.49 -15.98
N THR A 208 -5.38 -6.95 -15.91
CA THR A 208 -5.80 -8.03 -14.98
C THR A 208 -5.17 -9.40 -15.24
N LYS A 209 -4.71 -9.69 -16.46
CA LYS A 209 -3.99 -10.94 -16.80
C LYS A 209 -2.48 -10.84 -16.56
N MET A 210 -1.99 -9.65 -16.21
CA MET A 210 -0.58 -9.39 -16.01
C MET A 210 -0.25 -9.53 -14.53
N LEU A 211 0.62 -10.48 -14.21
CA LEU A 211 1.03 -10.76 -12.84
C LEU A 211 2.55 -10.76 -12.74
N PHE A 212 3.03 -10.27 -11.61
CA PHE A 212 4.44 -10.31 -11.24
C PHE A 212 4.61 -11.14 -9.98
N ALA A 213 5.64 -11.96 -9.96
CA ALA A 213 5.99 -12.76 -8.80
C ALA A 213 7.46 -12.59 -8.45
N TYR A 214 7.72 -12.20 -7.21
CA TYR A 214 9.07 -12.07 -6.68
C TYR A 214 9.48 -13.37 -6.02
N LYS A 215 10.61 -13.90 -6.46
CA LYS A 215 11.27 -15.01 -5.77
C LYS A 215 12.52 -14.51 -5.07
N ARG A 216 12.56 -14.75 -3.76
CA ARG A 216 13.74 -14.50 -2.93
C ARG A 216 14.60 -15.76 -2.93
N ASP A 217 15.70 -15.73 -3.69
CA ASP A 217 16.80 -16.67 -3.44
C ASP A 217 17.62 -16.09 -2.26
N ASP A 218 18.19 -16.94 -1.41
CA ASP A 218 18.74 -16.63 -0.07
C ASP A 218 19.87 -15.56 0.01
N GLY A 219 20.15 -14.83 -1.08
CA GLY A 219 21.09 -13.72 -1.17
C GLY A 219 20.43 -12.34 -1.14
N ILE A 220 20.99 -11.43 -0.34
CA ILE A 220 20.48 -10.08 -0.07
C ILE A 220 20.37 -9.18 -1.33
N PHE A 221 20.94 -9.54 -2.48
CA PHE A 221 20.98 -8.68 -3.69
C PHE A 221 20.52 -9.35 -4.98
N TRP A 222 20.08 -10.61 -4.95
CA TRP A 222 19.81 -11.39 -6.16
C TRP A 222 18.40 -11.96 -6.13
N GLU A 223 17.42 -11.11 -6.44
CA GLU A 223 16.03 -11.53 -6.60
C GLU A 223 15.71 -11.82 -8.06
N ASN A 224 14.86 -12.83 -8.24
CA ASN A 224 14.35 -13.23 -9.54
C ASN A 224 12.93 -12.71 -9.69
N LEU A 225 12.68 -11.95 -10.77
CA LEU A 225 11.35 -11.44 -11.08
C LEU A 225 10.74 -12.28 -12.19
N TYR A 226 9.57 -12.83 -11.91
CA TYR A 226 8.78 -13.60 -12.86
C TYR A 226 7.57 -12.79 -13.30
N GLN A 227 7.18 -13.01 -14.54
CA GLN A 227 6.01 -12.40 -15.14
C GLN A 227 5.12 -13.47 -15.76
N SER A 228 3.83 -13.28 -15.58
CA SER A 228 2.79 -13.94 -16.34
C SER A 228 1.97 -12.90 -17.11
N GLN A 229 1.67 -13.19 -18.38
CA GLN A 229 0.80 -12.37 -19.23
C GLN A 229 -0.55 -13.04 -19.51
N ASP A 230 -0.74 -14.25 -18.99
CA ASP A 230 -1.88 -15.12 -19.22
C ASP A 230 -2.60 -15.48 -17.91
N GLY A 231 -2.45 -14.62 -16.90
CA GLY A 231 -3.13 -14.73 -15.62
C GLY A 231 -2.60 -15.83 -14.71
N GLY A 232 -1.32 -16.17 -14.86
CA GLY A 232 -0.59 -17.12 -14.02
C GLY A 232 -0.44 -18.51 -14.63
N LYS A 233 -0.91 -18.75 -15.87
CA LYS A 233 -0.81 -20.05 -16.55
C LYS A 233 0.62 -20.35 -16.96
N THR A 234 1.33 -19.36 -17.45
CA THR A 234 2.75 -19.43 -17.75
C THR A 234 3.50 -18.33 -17.04
N TRP A 235 4.67 -18.69 -16.55
CA TRP A 235 5.60 -17.77 -15.90
C TRP A 235 6.89 -17.80 -16.69
N ARG A 236 7.40 -16.62 -16.99
CA ARG A 236 8.76 -16.47 -17.51
C ARG A 236 9.58 -15.67 -16.51
N LEU A 237 10.81 -16.09 -16.32
CA LEU A 237 11.81 -15.28 -15.65
C LEU A 237 12.08 -14.07 -16.55
N ILE A 238 11.71 -12.87 -16.08
CA ILE A 238 12.00 -11.63 -16.78
C ILE A 238 13.23 -10.95 -16.22
N ASN A 239 13.62 -11.22 -14.97
CA ASN A 239 14.80 -10.66 -14.36
C ASN A 239 15.60 -11.71 -13.60
N GLU A 240 16.88 -11.83 -13.95
CA GLU A 240 17.87 -12.46 -13.09
C GLU A 240 18.62 -11.34 -12.38
N LYS A 241 18.80 -11.45 -11.06
CA LYS A 241 19.81 -10.65 -10.34
C LYS A 241 19.53 -9.13 -10.31
N GLY A 242 18.28 -8.70 -10.19
CA GLY A 242 17.92 -7.29 -10.12
C GLY A 242 16.67 -7.01 -9.30
N ARG A 243 16.60 -5.81 -8.70
CA ARG A 243 15.49 -5.41 -7.82
C ARG A 243 14.70 -4.22 -8.36
N GLY A 244 13.39 -4.31 -8.23
CA GLY A 244 12.47 -3.21 -8.46
C GLY A 244 11.78 -3.29 -9.82
N ILE A 245 10.46 -3.12 -9.76
CA ILE A 245 9.59 -2.79 -10.89
C ILE A 245 8.99 -1.41 -10.61
N GLY A 246 8.79 -0.61 -11.64
CA GLY A 246 8.08 0.65 -11.55
C GLY A 246 7.11 0.77 -12.70
N PHE A 247 5.91 1.26 -12.41
CA PHE A 247 4.87 1.51 -13.40
C PHE A 247 4.85 3.00 -13.70
N ASP A 248 4.92 3.34 -14.97
CA ASP A 248 4.78 4.72 -15.42
C ASP A 248 3.34 5.20 -15.25
N ALA A 249 3.16 6.50 -15.07
CA ALA A 249 1.84 7.11 -14.94
C ALA A 249 0.97 6.96 -16.20
N ASP A 250 1.53 6.57 -17.35
CA ASP A 250 0.77 6.28 -18.57
C ASP A 250 0.00 4.94 -18.53
N GLY A 251 0.29 4.07 -17.56
CA GLY A 251 -0.32 2.74 -17.43
C GLY A 251 0.11 1.71 -18.48
N GLU A 252 1.00 2.05 -19.41
CA GLU A 252 1.49 1.16 -20.47
C GLU A 252 2.97 0.80 -20.29
N THR A 253 3.77 1.74 -19.77
CA THR A 253 5.21 1.61 -19.66
C THR A 253 5.61 1.01 -18.31
N ILE A 254 6.42 -0.03 -18.36
CA ILE A 254 6.93 -0.73 -17.18
C ILE A 254 8.46 -0.63 -17.19
N TYR A 255 9.03 -0.21 -16.07
CA TYR A 255 10.47 -0.19 -15.84
C TYR A 255 10.87 -1.28 -14.88
N ARG A 256 12.06 -1.86 -15.07
CA ARG A 256 12.67 -2.77 -14.11
C ARG A 256 14.18 -2.62 -14.09
N ALA A 257 14.78 -2.96 -12.95
CA ALA A 257 16.22 -3.15 -12.88
C ALA A 257 16.65 -4.48 -13.51
N GLY A 258 17.92 -4.58 -13.89
CA GLY A 258 18.59 -5.77 -14.41
C GLY A 258 20.04 -5.40 -14.77
N ASP A 259 20.50 -5.79 -15.96
CA ASP A 259 21.75 -5.31 -16.59
C ASP A 259 21.57 -3.85 -17.08
N GLY A 260 21.42 -2.94 -16.11
CA GLY A 260 20.97 -1.56 -16.27
C GLY A 260 19.47 -1.38 -16.00
N LEU A 261 18.90 -0.26 -16.47
CA LEU A 261 17.47 -0.01 -16.45
C LEU A 261 16.85 -0.51 -17.77
N LEU A 262 15.81 -1.34 -17.67
CA LEU A 262 15.07 -1.82 -18.82
C LEU A 262 13.65 -1.25 -18.79
N LEU A 263 13.13 -0.94 -19.97
CA LEU A 263 11.75 -0.53 -20.15
C LEU A 263 11.02 -1.50 -21.08
N SER A 264 9.72 -1.64 -20.87
CA SER A 264 8.82 -2.30 -21.79
C SER A 264 7.58 -1.46 -22.01
N THR A 265 7.15 -1.37 -23.26
CA THR A 265 5.89 -0.73 -23.69
C THR A 265 4.89 -1.73 -24.24
N ASN A 266 5.19 -3.02 -24.14
CA ASN A 266 4.33 -4.12 -24.55
C ASN A 266 4.12 -5.09 -23.39
N GLN A 267 3.84 -4.52 -22.21
CA GLN A 267 3.52 -5.25 -21.00
C GLN A 267 4.57 -6.31 -20.64
N GLY A 268 5.86 -5.99 -20.82
CA GLY A 268 6.99 -6.87 -20.51
C GLY A 268 7.29 -7.96 -21.54
N THR A 269 6.59 -8.05 -22.69
CA THR A 269 6.89 -9.04 -23.75
C THR A 269 8.30 -8.92 -24.27
N THR A 270 8.73 -7.68 -24.55
CA THR A 270 10.10 -7.36 -24.90
C THR A 270 10.60 -6.25 -24.00
N TRP A 271 11.89 -6.33 -23.67
CA TRP A 271 12.58 -5.35 -22.86
C TRP A 271 13.65 -4.69 -23.72
N SER A 272 13.62 -3.37 -23.78
CA SER A 272 14.72 -2.59 -24.33
C SER A 272 15.49 -1.95 -23.19
N LYS A 273 16.82 -1.99 -23.27
CA LYS A 273 17.64 -1.18 -22.39
C LYS A 273 17.26 0.29 -22.61
N VAL A 274 16.99 0.98 -21.52
CA VAL A 274 16.83 2.44 -21.54
C VAL A 274 18.17 3.02 -22.03
N PRO A 275 18.16 3.87 -23.08
CA PRO A 275 19.39 4.42 -23.61
C PRO A 275 20.13 5.22 -22.55
N TYR A 276 21.30 4.73 -22.14
CA TYR A 276 22.21 5.52 -21.32
C TYR A 276 23.64 5.27 -21.75
N ARG A 277 24.42 6.35 -21.83
CA ARG A 277 25.77 6.33 -22.39
C ARG A 277 26.83 5.60 -21.54
N LEU A 278 26.58 5.18 -20.30
CA LEU A 278 27.68 5.17 -19.33
C LEU A 278 27.75 4.12 -18.20
N TRP A 279 26.76 3.25 -17.91
CA TRP A 279 26.84 2.34 -16.74
C TRP A 279 26.27 0.94 -16.99
N ASP A 280 26.94 -0.08 -16.43
CA ASP A 280 26.49 -1.48 -16.43
C ASP A 280 25.62 -1.82 -15.20
N PHE A 281 25.45 -0.90 -14.24
CA PHE A 281 24.69 -1.14 -13.00
C PHE A 281 23.89 0.09 -12.52
N THR A 282 22.57 -0.06 -12.42
CA THR A 282 21.68 0.88 -11.72
C THR A 282 21.54 0.41 -10.27
N THR A 283 21.89 1.24 -9.28
CA THR A 283 21.76 0.84 -7.86
C THR A 283 20.35 1.05 -7.30
N GLY A 284 19.56 1.91 -7.96
CA GLY A 284 18.14 2.11 -7.67
C GLY A 284 17.51 3.05 -8.69
N PHE A 285 16.21 2.91 -8.89
CA PHE A 285 15.40 3.82 -9.70
C PHE A 285 14.08 4.13 -9.02
N SER A 286 13.50 5.26 -9.38
CA SER A 286 12.16 5.65 -8.95
C SER A 286 11.43 6.28 -10.13
N VAL A 287 10.19 5.84 -10.35
CA VAL A 287 9.33 6.33 -11.42
C VAL A 287 8.34 7.30 -10.79
N ASN A 288 8.13 8.45 -11.41
CA ASN A 288 7.15 9.42 -10.94
C ASN A 288 5.74 8.85 -11.19
N PRO A 289 4.94 8.61 -10.13
CA PRO A 289 3.60 8.07 -10.30
C PRO A 289 2.60 9.11 -10.84
N PHE A 290 2.97 10.40 -10.87
CA PHE A 290 2.09 11.51 -11.25
C PHE A 290 2.37 12.06 -12.65
N VAL A 291 3.59 11.88 -13.18
CA VAL A 291 4.03 12.46 -14.46
C VAL A 291 4.73 11.41 -15.31
N SER A 292 4.11 11.06 -16.44
CA SER A 292 4.63 10.05 -17.36
C SER A 292 6.02 10.41 -17.88
N GLY A 293 6.88 9.40 -18.01
CA GLY A 293 8.24 9.54 -18.52
C GLY A 293 9.21 10.25 -17.59
N ASN A 294 8.79 10.61 -16.38
CA ASN A 294 9.67 11.18 -15.37
C ASN A 294 10.20 10.10 -14.43
N LEU A 295 11.52 10.00 -14.34
CA LEU A 295 12.20 9.00 -13.51
C LEU A 295 13.52 9.54 -12.97
N PHE A 296 13.88 9.08 -11.77
CA PHE A 296 15.22 9.26 -11.23
C PHE A 296 15.96 7.92 -11.17
N ILE A 297 17.26 7.98 -11.40
CA ILE A 297 18.17 6.85 -11.18
C ILE A 297 19.38 7.27 -10.35
N ALA A 298 19.80 6.38 -9.48
CA ALA A 298 21.04 6.48 -8.74
C ALA A 298 22.08 5.51 -9.32
N ALA A 299 23.32 5.98 -9.47
CA ALA A 299 24.44 5.20 -9.98
C ALA A 299 25.67 5.34 -9.08
N TRP A 300 26.36 4.23 -8.84
CA TRP A 300 27.67 4.22 -8.21
C TRP A 300 28.77 4.43 -9.26
N PRO A 301 29.79 5.27 -8.96
CA PRO A 301 30.80 5.70 -9.91
C PRO A 301 31.94 4.69 -10.11
N ASP A 302 31.85 3.46 -9.59
CA ASP A 302 32.91 2.45 -9.73
C ASP A 302 33.25 2.30 -11.22
N ASN A 303 34.43 2.83 -11.62
CA ASN A 303 34.97 2.99 -12.98
C ASN A 303 34.83 4.36 -13.69
N ARG A 304 34.49 5.47 -13.00
CA ARG A 304 34.39 6.81 -13.62
C ARG A 304 35.14 7.91 -12.86
N PRO A 305 36.45 8.07 -13.12
CA PRO A 305 37.27 9.11 -12.48
C PRO A 305 36.91 10.54 -12.91
N ASP A 306 36.09 10.72 -13.95
CA ASP A 306 35.56 12.02 -14.39
C ASP A 306 34.30 12.47 -13.62
N LEU A 307 33.60 11.55 -12.95
CA LEU A 307 32.49 11.88 -12.07
C LEU A 307 33.02 12.19 -10.66
N LYS A 308 32.77 13.40 -10.18
CA LYS A 308 33.12 13.84 -8.82
C LYS A 308 31.97 13.59 -7.84
N CYS A 309 31.45 12.37 -7.75
CA CYS A 309 30.34 12.02 -6.86
C CYS A 309 30.58 10.65 -6.23
N ASN A 310 30.10 10.40 -5.01
CA ASN A 310 30.11 9.05 -4.41
C ASN A 310 28.87 8.22 -4.85
N THR A 311 27.74 8.89 -5.07
CA THR A 311 26.54 8.38 -5.73
C THR A 311 26.00 9.53 -6.58
N CYS A 312 25.90 9.32 -7.89
CA CYS A 312 25.33 10.32 -8.80
C CYS A 312 23.84 10.05 -8.99
N LEU A 313 23.04 11.12 -9.00
CA LEU A 313 21.59 11.07 -9.25
C LEU A 313 21.32 11.73 -10.61
N PHE A 314 20.42 11.13 -11.38
CA PHE A 314 20.03 11.63 -12.70
C PHE A 314 18.52 11.65 -12.83
N THR A 315 17.98 12.63 -13.53
CA THR A 315 16.56 12.66 -13.94
C THR A 315 16.45 12.42 -15.43
N SER A 316 15.36 11.79 -15.83
CA SER A 316 14.84 11.86 -17.19
C SER A 316 13.38 12.31 -17.14
N THR A 317 12.96 13.00 -18.19
CA THR A 317 11.58 13.44 -18.43
C THR A 317 11.01 12.90 -19.74
N ASP A 318 11.74 11.97 -20.38
CA ASP A 318 11.44 11.43 -21.71
C ASP A 318 11.56 9.90 -21.75
N LYS A 319 11.18 9.22 -20.65
CA LYS A 319 11.25 7.75 -20.51
C LYS A 319 12.68 7.20 -20.64
N GLY A 320 13.65 8.01 -20.24
CA GLY A 320 15.06 7.66 -20.21
C GLY A 320 15.77 7.73 -21.55
N GLN A 321 15.26 8.48 -22.52
CA GLN A 321 15.96 8.75 -23.78
C GLN A 321 17.11 9.74 -23.57
N SER A 322 16.92 10.72 -22.68
CA SER A 322 17.92 11.68 -22.26
C SER A 322 17.91 11.86 -20.76
N TRP A 323 19.05 12.30 -20.24
CA TRP A 323 19.31 12.33 -18.82
C TRP A 323 20.08 13.58 -18.41
N THR A 324 19.63 14.17 -17.31
CA THR A 324 20.24 15.34 -16.69
C THR A 324 20.86 14.92 -15.37
N GLU A 325 22.16 15.17 -15.21
CA GLU A 325 22.86 14.95 -13.95
C GLU A 325 22.41 15.98 -12.90
N ILE A 326 22.09 15.48 -11.71
CA ILE A 326 21.65 16.29 -10.57
C ILE A 326 22.79 16.49 -9.57
N ALA A 327 23.81 15.63 -9.58
CA ALA A 327 24.82 15.55 -8.54
C ALA A 327 25.68 16.83 -8.42
N GLY A 328 25.97 17.20 -7.17
CA GLY A 328 27.02 18.14 -6.78
C GLY A 328 28.28 17.39 -6.34
N GLU A 329 29.41 18.09 -6.28
CA GLU A 329 30.80 17.58 -6.23
C GLU A 329 31.19 16.57 -5.10
N ASN A 330 30.26 16.05 -4.30
CA ASN A 330 30.54 15.09 -3.20
C ASN A 330 29.55 13.91 -3.08
N GLY A 331 28.63 13.74 -4.04
CA GLY A 331 27.59 12.70 -3.98
C GLY A 331 26.42 13.04 -3.05
N LEU A 332 25.25 12.48 -3.35
CA LEU A 332 24.03 12.69 -2.56
C LEU A 332 23.83 11.54 -1.57
N ASN A 333 24.00 11.80 -0.27
CA ASN A 333 23.50 10.95 0.81
C ASN A 333 22.07 11.40 1.17
N GLY A 334 21.14 11.32 0.22
CA GLY A 334 19.81 11.90 0.36
C GLY A 334 18.70 10.99 -0.13
N THR A 335 17.58 11.00 0.58
CA THR A 335 16.31 10.42 0.13
C THR A 335 15.66 11.36 -0.88
N LEU A 336 15.14 10.78 -1.97
CA LEU A 336 14.31 11.48 -2.95
C LEU A 336 12.85 11.41 -2.50
N TYR A 337 12.14 12.53 -2.62
CA TYR A 337 10.71 12.61 -2.35
C TYR A 337 9.95 13.15 -3.56
N TRP A 338 8.89 12.44 -3.95
CA TRP A 338 7.95 12.86 -4.98
C TRP A 338 6.77 13.61 -4.33
N GLY A 339 6.64 14.90 -4.63
CA GLY A 339 5.36 15.59 -4.60
C GLY A 339 4.71 15.59 -5.99
N LYS A 340 3.43 15.95 -6.03
CA LYS A 340 2.66 16.06 -7.28
C LYS A 340 3.30 17.03 -8.29
N LYS A 341 3.82 18.13 -7.77
CA LYS A 341 4.42 19.23 -8.52
C LYS A 341 5.90 19.40 -8.17
N TYR A 342 6.24 19.32 -6.89
CA TYR A 342 7.61 19.54 -6.41
C TYR A 342 8.33 18.23 -6.11
N GLN A 343 9.65 18.21 -6.33
CA GLN A 343 10.52 17.10 -5.93
C GLN A 343 11.57 17.61 -4.97
N TYR A 344 11.90 16.81 -3.96
CA TYR A 344 12.85 17.20 -2.94
C TYR A 344 13.96 16.18 -2.83
N VAL A 345 15.20 16.67 -2.76
CA VAL A 345 16.39 15.85 -2.51
C VAL A 345 17.19 16.51 -1.40
N TYR A 346 17.35 15.79 -0.30
CA TYR A 346 18.14 16.27 0.82
C TYR A 346 19.58 16.59 0.39
N GLY A 347 20.09 17.76 0.81
CA GLY A 347 21.41 18.27 0.41
C GLY A 347 21.47 18.90 -0.98
N LYS A 348 20.40 18.82 -1.79
CA LYS A 348 20.29 19.49 -3.11
C LYS A 348 19.28 20.63 -3.10
N GLY A 349 18.07 20.37 -2.59
CA GLY A 349 16.99 21.36 -2.53
C GLY A 349 15.70 20.87 -3.17
N MET A 350 14.98 21.79 -3.80
CA MET A 350 13.68 21.57 -4.42
C MET A 350 13.75 21.75 -5.93
N SER A 351 13.00 20.92 -6.65
CA SER A 351 12.71 21.04 -8.08
C SER A 351 11.22 21.29 -8.28
N SER A 352 10.87 22.11 -9.27
CA SER A 352 9.50 22.32 -9.74
C SER A 352 9.30 21.96 -11.21
N ASP A 353 10.31 21.34 -11.83
CA ASP A 353 10.37 21.02 -13.26
C ASP A 353 10.84 19.58 -13.50
N SER A 354 10.34 18.65 -12.68
CA SER A 354 10.59 17.20 -12.82
C SER A 354 12.07 16.80 -12.63
N GLY A 355 12.79 17.57 -11.84
CA GLY A 355 14.17 17.30 -11.42
C GLY A 355 15.23 17.90 -12.34
N ILE A 356 14.84 18.69 -13.35
CA ILE A 356 15.76 19.27 -14.32
C ILE A 356 16.59 20.38 -13.67
N THR A 357 15.95 21.29 -12.96
CA THR A 357 16.63 22.36 -12.21
C THR A 357 16.30 22.29 -10.72
N TRP A 358 17.27 22.73 -9.92
CA TRP A 358 17.20 22.63 -8.47
C TRP A 358 17.48 23.98 -7.83
N GLN A 359 16.57 24.40 -6.97
CA GLN A 359 16.72 25.57 -6.12
C GLN A 359 17.13 25.12 -4.72
N PRO A 360 18.21 25.68 -4.14
CA PRO A 360 18.55 25.37 -2.77
C PRO A 360 17.41 25.80 -1.85
N CYS A 361 17.10 24.97 -0.85
CA CYS A 361 16.21 25.36 0.22
C CYS A 361 16.85 26.51 1.04
N GLY A 362 16.03 27.31 1.72
CA GLY A 362 16.50 28.35 2.63
C GLY A 362 17.46 27.79 3.68
N GLN A 363 18.44 28.59 4.09
CA GLN A 363 19.39 28.15 5.12
C GLN A 363 18.67 27.81 6.41
N MET A 364 18.94 26.60 6.93
CA MET A 364 18.54 26.18 8.26
C MET A 364 19.71 26.45 9.20
N GLU A 365 19.46 27.09 10.34
CA GLU A 365 20.50 27.30 11.38
C GLU A 365 20.90 25.99 12.10
N TYR A 366 20.13 24.93 11.91
CA TYR A 366 20.26 23.65 12.60
C TYR A 366 20.50 22.49 11.63
N ARG A 367 21.22 21.46 12.09
CA ARG A 367 21.47 20.25 11.29
C ARG A 367 20.26 19.32 11.36
N SER A 368 19.79 18.82 10.22
CA SER A 368 18.79 17.74 10.19
C SER A 368 19.32 16.46 10.85
N SER A 369 18.43 15.63 11.42
CA SER A 369 18.83 14.37 12.06
C SER A 369 19.56 13.48 11.05
N THR A 370 20.84 13.18 11.32
CA THR A 370 21.63 12.26 10.47
C THR A 370 21.31 10.79 10.77
N SER A 371 20.30 10.54 11.62
CA SER A 371 19.84 9.24 12.10
C SER A 371 18.63 8.80 11.27
N ARG A 372 18.91 7.99 10.25
CA ARG A 372 18.05 7.20 9.35
C ARG A 372 16.52 7.15 9.58
N VAL A 373 15.83 7.21 8.43
CA VAL A 373 14.40 6.95 8.10
C VAL A 373 13.42 8.04 8.57
N SER A 374 12.95 8.84 7.63
CA SER A 374 11.89 9.87 7.75
C SER A 374 12.23 11.17 8.49
N PRO A 375 13.30 11.90 8.13
CA PRO A 375 13.52 13.24 8.66
C PRO A 375 12.55 14.27 8.07
N ILE A 376 11.85 13.95 6.97
CA ILE A 376 10.95 14.87 6.25
C ILE A 376 9.57 14.24 6.16
N ALA A 377 8.55 15.02 6.50
CA ALA A 377 7.15 14.75 6.17
C ALA A 377 6.66 15.82 5.16
N ILE A 378 5.92 15.38 4.14
CA ILE A 378 5.32 16.25 3.12
C ILE A 378 3.81 16.16 3.27
N ASP A 379 3.13 17.31 3.31
CA ASP A 379 1.68 17.33 3.33
C ASP A 379 1.13 16.84 1.96
N PRO A 380 0.34 15.76 1.92
CA PRO A 380 -0.24 15.25 0.66
C PRO A 380 -1.26 16.21 0.01
N ARG A 381 -1.82 17.15 0.78
CA ARG A 381 -2.77 18.17 0.30
C ARG A 381 -2.06 19.27 -0.48
N ASP A 382 -0.87 19.65 -0.04
CA ASP A 382 -0.04 20.72 -0.62
C ASP A 382 1.43 20.37 -0.46
N ASP A 383 2.07 19.97 -1.55
CA ASP A 383 3.46 19.54 -1.58
C ASP A 383 4.48 20.68 -1.38
N ARG A 384 4.01 21.91 -1.11
CA ARG A 384 4.82 23.03 -0.60
C ARG A 384 4.95 23.02 0.91
N VAL A 385 4.06 22.31 1.61
CA VAL A 385 4.06 22.21 3.08
C VAL A 385 4.90 21.02 3.50
N LEU A 386 5.97 21.31 4.23
CA LEU A 386 7.00 20.35 4.62
C LEU A 386 7.32 20.50 6.10
N PHE A 387 7.67 19.39 6.72
CA PHE A 387 8.20 19.36 8.07
C PHE A 387 9.53 18.63 8.08
N ILE A 388 10.51 19.15 8.81
CA ILE A 388 11.81 18.51 8.96
C ILE A 388 12.19 18.36 10.44
N ALA A 389 12.60 17.15 10.79
CA ALA A 389 13.19 16.83 12.09
C ALA A 389 14.67 17.23 12.12
N THR A 390 15.09 17.92 13.19
CA THR A 390 16.45 18.42 13.35
C THR A 390 17.06 18.07 14.70
N MET A 391 18.39 18.09 14.77
CA MET A 391 19.16 17.94 16.01
C MET A 391 19.43 19.32 16.59
N GLY A 392 18.76 19.66 17.69
CA GLY A 392 18.91 20.90 18.44
C GLY A 392 18.01 22.05 18.00
N GLY A 393 17.38 21.96 16.83
CA GLY A 393 16.43 22.96 16.31
C GLY A 393 14.95 22.57 16.44
N GLY A 394 14.66 21.35 16.90
CA GLY A 394 13.33 20.79 16.96
C GLY A 394 12.78 20.43 15.57
N ILE A 395 11.51 20.74 15.34
CA ILE A 395 10.81 20.56 14.08
C ILE A 395 10.74 21.92 13.39
N LEU A 396 11.17 21.96 12.13
CA LEU A 396 10.98 23.13 11.28
C LEU A 396 9.87 22.86 10.26
N LYS A 397 9.02 23.84 10.03
CA LYS A 397 7.96 23.82 9.02
C LYS A 397 8.29 24.79 7.89
N SER A 398 7.98 24.40 6.67
CA SER A 398 7.94 25.27 5.50
C SER A 398 6.54 25.18 4.89
N THR A 399 6.06 26.28 4.32
CA THR A 399 4.78 26.35 3.59
C THR A 399 4.96 26.84 2.15
N ASP A 400 6.21 26.93 1.70
CA ASP A 400 6.60 27.54 0.43
C ASP A 400 7.68 26.74 -0.29
N ALA A 401 7.59 25.40 -0.19
CA ALA A 401 8.46 24.46 -0.85
C ALA A 401 9.93 24.65 -0.45
N CYS A 402 10.18 24.62 0.87
CA CYS A 402 11.48 24.74 1.54
C CYS A 402 12.24 26.04 1.35
N ARG A 403 11.62 27.11 0.81
CA ARG A 403 12.29 28.40 0.63
C ARG A 403 12.52 29.10 1.95
N TYR A 404 11.54 29.04 2.85
CA TYR A 404 11.68 29.49 4.24
C TYR A 404 11.27 28.39 5.22
N TRP A 405 11.99 28.35 6.33
CA TRP A 405 11.76 27.42 7.45
C TRP A 405 11.53 28.21 8.72
N TYR A 406 10.57 27.78 9.53
CA TYR A 406 10.32 28.35 10.85
C TYR A 406 10.10 27.23 11.88
N PRO A 407 10.56 27.42 13.12
CA PRO A 407 10.40 26.41 14.16
C PRO A 407 8.94 26.28 14.61
N VAL A 408 8.50 25.05 14.82
CA VAL A 408 7.15 24.70 15.29
C VAL A 408 7.25 23.78 16.51
N ASN A 409 7.82 24.31 17.59
CA ASN A 409 8.31 23.52 18.74
C ASN A 409 7.49 23.70 20.02
N THR A 410 6.37 24.42 19.98
CA THR A 410 5.57 24.69 21.18
C THR A 410 5.10 23.37 21.80
N GLY A 411 5.52 23.08 23.03
CA GLY A 411 5.17 21.84 23.74
C GLY A 411 6.15 20.68 23.56
N LEU A 412 7.20 20.81 22.72
CA LEU A 412 8.31 19.85 22.70
C LEU A 412 9.27 20.12 23.86
N GLU A 413 9.54 19.13 24.69
CA GLU A 413 10.52 19.25 25.79
C GLU A 413 11.97 18.99 25.32
N SER A 414 12.13 18.27 24.20
CA SER A 414 13.42 18.04 23.54
C SER A 414 13.42 18.57 22.12
N LEU A 415 14.46 19.34 21.78
CA LEU A 415 14.70 19.84 20.42
C LEU A 415 15.59 18.90 19.58
N ASN A 416 15.99 17.75 20.13
CA ASN A 416 16.62 16.68 19.37
C ASN A 416 15.53 15.76 18.84
N VAL A 417 15.11 16.00 17.61
CA VAL A 417 14.01 15.27 16.97
C VAL A 417 14.61 14.31 15.95
N ASN A 418 14.41 13.02 16.21
CA ASN A 418 14.99 11.93 15.42
C ASN A 418 14.16 11.63 14.17
N SER A 419 12.83 11.63 14.30
CA SER A 419 11.89 11.22 13.25
C SER A 419 10.63 12.06 13.29
N ILE A 420 10.05 12.31 12.12
CA ILE A 420 8.75 12.95 11.99
C ILE A 420 7.93 12.26 10.92
N VAL A 421 6.67 12.00 11.22
CA VAL A 421 5.71 11.42 10.29
C VAL A 421 4.38 12.15 10.42
N LEU A 422 3.69 12.30 9.30
CA LEU A 422 2.35 12.85 9.23
C LEU A 422 1.38 11.68 9.06
N ASP A 423 0.24 11.75 9.75
CA ASP A 423 -0.82 10.77 9.56
C ASP A 423 -1.43 10.95 8.16
N PRO A 424 -1.30 9.97 7.24
CA PRO A 424 -1.88 10.08 5.91
C PRO A 424 -3.43 10.23 5.94
N ASN A 425 -4.06 9.81 7.03
CA ASN A 425 -5.51 9.90 7.23
C ASN A 425 -5.97 11.20 7.90
N SER A 426 -5.04 11.95 8.49
CA SER A 426 -5.32 13.25 9.10
C SER A 426 -4.06 14.11 8.97
N PRO A 427 -3.86 14.82 7.85
CA PRO A 427 -2.61 15.52 7.60
C PRO A 427 -2.28 16.69 8.56
N ASP A 428 -3.22 17.07 9.43
CA ASP A 428 -2.95 17.99 10.54
C ASP A 428 -2.39 17.26 11.78
N THR A 429 -2.44 15.93 11.80
CA THR A 429 -1.87 15.08 12.84
C THR A 429 -0.45 14.67 12.45
N LEU A 430 0.53 14.99 13.32
CA LEU A 430 1.92 14.60 13.15
C LEU A 430 2.45 13.93 14.41
N TYR A 431 3.37 13.00 14.23
CA TYR A 431 4.05 12.31 15.32
C TYR A 431 5.55 12.54 15.20
N ALA A 432 6.19 12.81 16.34
CA ALA A 432 7.61 13.08 16.41
C ALA A 432 8.30 12.19 17.45
N GLY A 433 9.35 11.49 17.02
CA GLY A 433 10.24 10.74 17.90
C GLY A 433 11.40 11.63 18.30
N THR A 434 11.64 11.80 19.60
CA THR A 434 12.69 12.69 20.13
C THR A 434 13.55 11.98 21.17
N ASP A 435 14.61 12.64 21.62
CA ASP A 435 15.40 12.19 22.79
C ASP A 435 14.67 12.38 24.13
N GLY A 436 13.49 13.02 24.12
CA GLY A 436 12.66 13.30 25.30
C GLY A 436 11.24 12.72 25.19
N GLY A 437 11.05 11.69 24.38
CA GLY A 437 9.81 10.94 24.22
C GLY A 437 9.22 11.01 22.81
N ALA A 438 8.08 10.33 22.65
CA ALA A 438 7.20 10.48 21.50
C ALA A 438 6.21 11.63 21.74
N TYR A 439 5.93 12.41 20.70
CA TYR A 439 5.00 13.53 20.74
C TYR A 439 4.00 13.45 19.59
N ILE A 440 2.81 14.01 19.82
CA ILE A 440 1.77 14.22 18.82
C ILE A 440 1.46 15.71 18.69
N SER A 441 1.22 16.16 17.46
CA SER A 441 0.55 17.41 17.15
C SER A 441 -0.73 17.07 16.40
N GLN A 442 -1.84 17.76 16.70
CA GLN A 442 -3.12 17.61 16.00
C GLN A 442 -3.50 18.88 15.22
N ASN A 443 -2.56 19.82 15.08
CA ASN A 443 -2.75 21.13 14.47
C ASN A 443 -1.55 21.52 13.59
N ALA A 444 -1.13 20.59 12.74
CA ALA A 444 -0.10 20.77 11.74
C ALA A 444 1.22 21.33 12.32
N GLY A 445 1.61 20.82 13.49
CA GLY A 445 2.86 21.15 14.20
C GLY A 445 2.78 22.37 15.11
N GLU A 446 1.66 23.11 15.18
CA GLU A 446 1.58 24.34 15.98
C GLU A 446 1.81 24.10 17.47
N THR A 447 1.27 23.01 18.01
CA THR A 447 1.51 22.56 19.39
C THR A 447 1.71 21.05 19.46
N TRP A 448 2.55 20.62 20.40
CA TRP A 448 2.90 19.22 20.65
C TRP A 448 2.54 18.79 22.06
N SER A 449 2.09 17.55 22.20
CA SER A 449 1.79 16.89 23.46
C SER A 449 2.57 15.59 23.57
N LEU A 450 3.11 15.29 24.75
CA LEU A 450 3.84 14.05 25.02
C LEU A 450 2.86 12.86 25.02
N ILE A 451 3.20 11.81 24.28
CA ILE A 451 2.44 10.54 24.16
C ILE A 451 3.37 9.34 24.31
N SER A 452 4.16 9.32 25.38
CA SER A 452 5.15 8.27 25.63
C SER A 452 4.61 7.10 26.46
N ASP A 453 3.30 7.01 26.63
CA ASP A 453 2.65 5.83 27.20
C ASP A 453 2.84 4.63 26.23
N GLY A 454 3.02 3.43 26.78
CA GLY A 454 3.41 2.24 26.00
C GLY A 454 4.92 2.08 25.79
N LEU A 455 5.74 3.11 26.04
CA LEU A 455 7.21 3.05 25.90
C LEU A 455 7.95 2.50 27.13
N LEU A 456 7.22 2.04 28.16
CA LEU A 456 7.77 1.43 29.39
C LEU A 456 8.86 2.28 30.08
N GLY A 457 8.75 3.61 30.04
CA GLY A 457 9.68 4.55 30.67
C GLY A 457 10.92 4.88 29.84
N VAL A 458 10.95 4.52 28.55
CA VAL A 458 12.02 4.86 27.62
C VAL A 458 11.77 6.22 27.00
N ASN A 459 12.75 7.12 27.12
CA ASN A 459 12.62 8.51 26.66
C ASN A 459 13.21 8.75 25.26
N VAL A 460 14.06 7.86 24.74
CA VAL A 460 14.65 8.05 23.41
C VAL A 460 13.85 7.27 22.37
N VAL A 461 13.25 8.00 21.44
CA VAL A 461 12.53 7.44 20.30
C VAL A 461 13.31 7.74 19.02
N TYR A 462 13.79 6.68 18.36
CA TYR A 462 14.63 6.79 17.17
C TYR A 462 13.82 6.95 15.88
N THR A 463 12.76 6.15 15.72
CA THR A 463 11.85 6.27 14.57
C THR A 463 10.42 6.14 15.03
N ILE A 464 9.53 6.85 14.33
CA ILE A 464 8.09 6.64 14.44
C ILE A 464 7.60 6.25 13.05
N ALA A 465 6.79 5.20 13.01
CA ALA A 465 6.03 4.79 11.85
C ALA A 465 4.56 4.75 12.22
N ILE A 466 3.71 5.13 11.27
CA ILE A 466 2.25 5.05 11.41
C ILE A 466 1.80 3.94 10.47
N ASP A 467 0.96 3.04 10.96
CA ASP A 467 0.19 2.20 10.07
C ASP A 467 -0.76 3.12 9.29
N PRO A 468 -0.56 3.32 7.97
CA PRO A 468 -1.47 4.17 7.18
C PRO A 468 -2.89 3.60 7.21
N LEU A 469 -3.01 2.35 7.64
CA LEU A 469 -4.26 1.71 7.83
C LEU A 469 -4.94 2.33 9.11
N ASP A 470 -4.62 1.99 10.36
CA ASP A 470 -5.43 2.39 11.55
C ASP A 470 -4.87 3.57 12.32
N SER A 471 -3.85 4.22 11.77
CA SER A 471 -3.09 5.22 12.49
C SER A 471 -2.44 4.66 13.76
N THR A 472 -2.30 3.32 13.92
CA THR A 472 -1.50 2.75 15.00
C THR A 472 -0.07 3.25 14.87
N VAL A 473 0.46 3.79 15.96
CA VAL A 473 1.79 4.40 15.94
C VAL A 473 2.79 3.48 16.58
N TYR A 474 3.82 3.13 15.82
CA TYR A 474 4.94 2.33 16.25
C TYR A 474 6.14 3.21 16.50
N ALA A 475 6.74 3.07 17.67
CA ALA A 475 7.95 3.78 18.06
C ALA A 475 9.09 2.77 18.26
N SER A 476 10.21 3.00 17.59
CA SER A 476 11.44 2.26 17.89
C SER A 476 12.26 3.00 18.93
N THR A 477 12.81 2.24 19.87
CA THR A 477 13.62 2.74 20.98
C THR A 477 14.88 1.86 21.11
N PRO A 478 15.85 2.21 21.98
CA PRO A 478 16.99 1.34 22.28
C PRO A 478 16.62 -0.07 22.76
N TYR A 479 15.38 -0.29 23.20
CA TYR A 479 14.92 -1.54 23.83
C TYR A 479 13.93 -2.34 22.97
N GLY A 480 13.60 -1.88 21.77
CA GLY A 480 12.69 -2.58 20.87
C GLY A 480 11.72 -1.66 20.14
N ILE A 481 10.69 -2.26 19.56
CA ILE A 481 9.58 -1.56 18.90
C ILE A 481 8.35 -1.69 19.79
N PHE A 482 7.69 -0.57 20.04
CA PHE A 482 6.53 -0.45 20.92
C PHE A 482 5.39 0.22 20.17
N THR A 483 4.16 -0.14 20.50
CA THR A 483 2.96 0.62 20.11
C THR A 483 2.78 1.77 21.09
N LEU A 484 2.53 2.98 20.59
CA LEU A 484 2.13 4.10 21.42
C LEU A 484 0.64 3.99 21.74
N GLU A 485 0.28 4.29 22.99
CA GLU A 485 -1.11 4.36 23.42
C GLU A 485 -1.51 5.83 23.61
N GLU A 486 -2.53 6.30 22.88
CA GLU A 486 -3.12 7.61 23.13
C GLU A 486 -3.99 7.55 24.40
N LYS A 487 -3.82 8.52 25.29
CA LYS A 487 -4.52 8.60 26.58
C LYS A 487 -5.90 9.24 26.49
#